data_AF-A0A2D5VBJ4-F1
#
_entry.id   AF-A0A2D5VBJ4-F1
#
_cell.length_a   1.000
_cell.length_b   1.000
_cell.length_c   1.000
_cell.angle_alpha   90.00
_cell.angle_beta   90.00
_cell.angle_gamma   90.00
#
_symmetry.space_group_name_H-M   'P 1'
#
loop_
_entity.id
_entity.type
_entity.pdbx_description
1 polymer ?
#
loop_
_entity_poly.entity_id
_entity_poly.type
_entity_poly.pdbx_seq_one_letter_code
_entity_poly.pdbx_strand_id
1 'polypeptide(L)'
;MRNINSPSSIHTSSSPDSTQDTVAESAQAVDVDIFNVHYTVKPPENLTADEIRELANYIDGLMRRLGSGQGTNDPLSRAILVALNLASQMSSSQVDSEAEIHRIIAKLDQVLNQ
;
A
#
# COMPACT_ATOMS: atom_id res chain seq x y z
N MET A 1 45.71 -30.07 51.95
CA MET A 1 45.14 -28.85 51.35
C MET A 1 43.62 -28.97 51.45
N ARG A 2 42.96 -28.07 52.17
CA ARG A 2 41.50 -28.09 52.39
C ARG A 2 40.82 -27.49 51.15
N ASN A 3 39.93 -28.24 50.50
CA ASN A 3 39.09 -27.69 49.45
C ASN A 3 37.66 -27.53 50.00
N ILE A 4 37.29 -26.26 50.19
CA ILE A 4 35.96 -25.77 50.51
C ILE A 4 35.20 -25.58 49.19
N ASN A 5 34.03 -26.19 49.02
CA ASN A 5 32.86 -25.48 48.49
C ASN A 5 31.57 -26.27 48.68
N SER A 6 30.59 -25.57 49.23
CA SER A 6 29.25 -25.99 49.63
C SER A 6 28.33 -26.37 48.46
N PRO A 7 27.27 -27.16 48.71
CA PRO A 7 26.17 -27.36 47.77
C PRO A 7 25.03 -26.36 48.07
N SER A 8 24.43 -25.75 47.05
CA SER A 8 23.02 -25.29 47.03
C SER A 8 22.74 -24.47 45.78
N SER A 9 21.78 -24.93 44.96
CA SER A 9 20.64 -24.12 44.49
C SER A 9 19.77 -24.97 43.58
N ILE A 10 18.64 -25.39 44.12
CA ILE A 10 17.48 -25.91 43.39
C ILE A 10 16.78 -24.70 42.77
N HIS A 11 16.51 -24.74 41.47
CA HIS A 11 15.50 -23.90 40.79
C HIS A 11 14.74 -24.85 39.85
N THR A 12 13.67 -25.49 40.34
CA THR A 12 12.27 -25.09 40.13
C THR A 12 11.97 -24.67 38.68
N SER A 13 11.33 -25.62 38.00
CA SER A 13 10.51 -25.51 36.79
C SER A 13 9.61 -24.28 36.76
N SER A 14 9.52 -23.63 35.59
CA SER A 14 8.28 -23.03 35.04
C SER A 14 8.52 -22.56 33.61
N SER A 15 8.17 -23.41 32.63
CA SER A 15 7.37 -22.94 31.48
C SER A 15 5.92 -23.18 31.92
N PRO A 16 4.96 -22.27 31.72
CA PRO A 16 4.72 -21.58 30.46
C PRO A 16 4.47 -20.07 30.63
N ASP A 17 4.88 -19.26 29.66
CA ASP A 17 4.24 -17.97 29.44
C ASP A 17 4.00 -17.79 27.95
N SER A 18 2.95 -18.45 27.48
CA SER A 18 2.27 -18.08 26.25
C SER A 18 1.25 -17.00 26.61
N THR A 19 1.74 -15.80 26.88
CA THR A 19 0.90 -14.60 26.95
C THR A 19 1.61 -13.47 26.22
N GLN A 20 1.44 -13.48 24.90
CA GLN A 20 1.28 -12.24 24.17
C GLN A 20 0.14 -12.50 23.19
N ASP A 21 -1.07 -12.44 23.70
CA ASP A 21 -1.94 -11.27 23.55
C ASP A 21 -2.16 -10.90 22.08
N THR A 22 -3.28 -11.41 21.57
CA THR A 22 -4.33 -10.59 20.98
C THR A 22 -3.87 -9.51 20.01
N VAL A 23 -3.85 -9.89 18.73
CA VAL A 23 -4.24 -9.11 17.54
C VAL A 23 -4.45 -7.61 17.79
N ALA A 24 -3.36 -6.90 18.03
CA ALA A 24 -3.29 -5.52 17.62
C ALA A 24 -2.72 -5.57 16.21
N GLU A 25 -3.60 -5.51 15.22
CA GLU A 25 -3.25 -5.22 13.82
C GLU A 25 -2.68 -3.79 13.78
N SER A 26 -1.51 -3.60 14.38
CA SER A 26 -0.73 -2.39 14.22
C SER A 26 -0.30 -2.39 12.77
N ALA A 27 -0.83 -1.44 11.98
CA ALA A 27 -0.55 -1.24 10.56
C ALA A 27 0.95 -1.49 10.28
N GLN A 28 1.26 -2.73 9.91
CA GLN A 28 2.63 -3.21 9.81
C GLN A 28 3.19 -2.56 8.56
N ALA A 29 4.38 -1.97 8.67
CA ALA A 29 5.02 -1.40 7.49
C ALA A 29 5.23 -2.49 6.44
N VAL A 30 4.98 -2.14 5.19
CA VAL A 30 4.98 -3.02 4.04
C VAL A 30 6.15 -2.64 3.16
N ASP A 31 7.03 -3.59 2.92
CA ASP A 31 8.14 -3.41 1.99
C ASP A 31 7.68 -3.65 0.56
N VAL A 32 8.04 -2.74 -0.34
CA VAL A 32 7.70 -2.78 -1.76
C VAL A 32 8.87 -2.32 -2.62
N ASP A 33 8.99 -2.91 -3.80
CA ASP A 33 9.99 -2.51 -4.80
C ASP A 33 9.29 -1.78 -5.96
N ILE A 34 9.71 -0.55 -6.23
CA ILE A 34 9.19 0.25 -7.35
C ILE A 34 10.39 0.77 -8.14
N PHE A 35 10.45 0.39 -9.41
CA PHE A 35 11.46 0.84 -10.36
C PHE A 35 12.90 0.70 -9.84
N ASN A 36 13.22 -0.50 -9.34
CA ASN A 36 14.53 -0.88 -8.80
C ASN A 36 14.94 -0.10 -7.52
N VAL A 37 13.98 0.53 -6.85
CA VAL A 37 14.16 1.18 -5.54
C VAL A 37 13.25 0.49 -4.51
N HIS A 38 13.81 0.19 -3.34
CA HIS A 38 13.11 -0.44 -2.24
C HIS A 38 12.51 0.62 -1.30
N TYR A 39 11.25 0.46 -0.92
CA TYR A 39 10.51 1.37 -0.04
C TYR A 39 9.82 0.61 1.07
N THR A 40 9.82 1.18 2.26
CA THR A 40 9.02 0.70 3.40
C THR A 40 7.86 1.67 3.61
N VAL A 41 6.63 1.20 3.36
CA VAL A 41 5.42 2.01 3.37
C VAL A 41 4.54 1.61 4.54
N LYS A 42 4.17 2.57 5.39
CA LYS A 42 3.13 2.33 6.40
C LYS A 42 1.76 2.44 5.73
N PRO A 43 0.89 1.42 5.85
CA PRO A 43 -0.44 1.49 5.28
C PRO A 43 -1.25 2.67 5.82
N PRO A 44 -1.89 3.48 4.96
CA PRO A 44 -2.91 4.42 5.41
C PRO A 44 -4.16 3.66 5.88
N GLU A 45 -5.03 4.31 6.65
CA GLU A 45 -6.18 3.66 7.32
C GLU A 45 -7.14 2.91 6.38
N ASN A 46 -7.11 3.24 5.09
CA ASN A 46 -8.02 2.74 4.07
C ASN A 46 -7.37 1.76 3.09
N LEU A 47 -6.12 1.34 3.30
CA LEU A 47 -5.44 0.36 2.42
C LEU A 47 -4.84 -0.77 3.25
N THR A 48 -5.05 -1.99 2.78
CA THR A 48 -4.42 -3.19 3.29
C THR A 48 -2.99 -3.33 2.76
N ALA A 49 -2.20 -4.19 3.41
CA ALA A 49 -0.84 -4.46 2.96
C ALA A 49 -0.78 -5.06 1.54
N ASP A 50 -1.76 -5.89 1.19
CA ASP A 50 -1.83 -6.51 -0.13
C ASP A 50 -2.19 -5.49 -1.21
N GLU A 51 -3.14 -4.59 -0.94
CA GLU A 51 -3.47 -3.48 -1.85
C GLU A 51 -2.25 -2.57 -2.11
N ILE A 52 -1.42 -2.32 -1.10
CA ILE A 52 -0.18 -1.53 -1.28
C ILE A 52 0.80 -2.25 -2.20
N ARG A 53 0.96 -3.57 -2.06
CA ARG A 53 1.82 -4.36 -2.96
C ARG A 53 1.29 -4.37 -4.39
N GLU A 54 -0.02 -4.52 -4.57
CA GLU A 54 -0.65 -4.45 -5.89
C GLU A 54 -0.47 -3.08 -6.54
N LEU A 55 -0.70 -1.99 -5.78
CA LEU A 55 -0.48 -0.63 -6.25
C LEU A 55 0.98 -0.37 -6.60
N ALA A 56 1.94 -0.86 -5.80
CA ALA A 56 3.36 -0.76 -6.08
C ALA A 56 3.74 -1.47 -7.39
N ASN A 57 3.25 -2.70 -7.60
CA ASN A 57 3.45 -3.44 -8.85
C ASN A 57 2.83 -2.72 -10.06
N TYR A 58 1.64 -2.14 -9.88
CA TYR A 58 0.98 -1.36 -10.92
C TYR A 58 1.79 -0.11 -11.29
N ILE A 59 2.28 0.63 -10.29
CA ILE A 59 3.13 1.82 -10.49
C ILE A 59 4.47 1.42 -11.13
N ASP A 60 5.11 0.32 -10.73
CA ASP A 60 6.34 -0.18 -11.38
C ASP A 60 6.10 -0.48 -12.87
N GLY A 61 4.96 -1.09 -13.20
CA GLY A 61 4.54 -1.32 -14.58
C GLY A 61 4.34 -0.04 -15.39
N LEU A 62 3.65 0.96 -14.83
CA LEU A 62 3.48 2.29 -15.44
C LEU A 62 4.82 2.99 -15.62
N MET A 63 5.62 2.95 -14.55
CA MET A 63 7.07 3.11 -14.46
C MET A 63 7.71 2.70 -15.78
N ARG A 64 7.88 1.39 -15.95
CA ARG A 64 8.58 0.75 -17.07
C ARG A 64 7.97 1.05 -18.45
N ARG A 65 6.65 1.23 -18.55
CA ARG A 65 5.97 1.54 -19.82
C ARG A 65 6.22 2.95 -20.35
N LEU A 66 6.60 3.91 -19.49
CA LEU A 66 7.03 5.22 -19.97
C LEU A 66 8.23 5.04 -20.90
N GLY A 67 8.00 5.21 -22.20
CA GLY A 67 9.04 5.06 -23.22
C GLY A 67 10.20 6.02 -22.99
N SER A 68 11.40 5.61 -23.40
CA SER A 68 12.63 6.42 -23.34
C SER A 68 12.52 7.77 -24.06
N GLY A 69 11.52 7.95 -24.93
CA GLY A 69 11.21 9.20 -25.63
C GLY A 69 10.48 10.27 -24.80
N GLN A 70 10.01 9.96 -23.58
CA GLN A 70 9.38 10.93 -22.67
C GLN A 70 10.41 11.74 -21.84
N GLY A 71 11.68 11.67 -22.22
CA GLY A 71 12.69 12.66 -21.85
C GLY A 71 13.46 12.40 -20.56
N THR A 72 13.23 11.28 -19.86
CA THR A 72 13.97 10.99 -18.61
C THR A 72 14.09 9.49 -18.29
N ASN A 73 15.31 9.07 -17.95
CA ASN A 73 15.61 7.75 -17.38
C ASN A 73 15.69 7.78 -15.84
N ASP A 74 15.55 8.96 -15.24
CA ASP A 74 15.65 9.13 -13.80
C ASP A 74 14.37 8.60 -13.10
N PRO A 75 14.49 7.73 -12.07
CA PRO A 75 13.37 7.17 -11.33
C PRO A 75 12.35 8.21 -10.83
N LEU A 76 12.83 9.31 -10.24
CA LEU A 76 11.97 10.35 -9.67
C LEU A 76 11.19 11.06 -10.77
N SER A 77 11.86 11.45 -11.84
CA SER A 77 11.22 12.10 -12.98
C SER A 77 10.14 11.22 -13.61
N ARG A 78 10.37 9.90 -13.71
CA ARG A 78 9.38 8.93 -14.20
C ARG A 78 8.20 8.79 -13.24
N ALA A 79 8.45 8.78 -11.93
CA ALA A 79 7.39 8.75 -10.92
C ALA A 79 6.50 10.00 -11.01
N ILE A 80 7.09 11.19 -11.21
CA ILE A 80 6.35 12.44 -11.42
C ILE A 80 5.46 12.35 -12.67
N LEU A 81 5.98 11.85 -13.80
CA LEU A 81 5.19 11.67 -15.03
C LEU A 81 4.03 10.68 -14.83
N VAL A 82 4.26 9.57 -14.13
CA VAL A 82 3.19 8.61 -13.79
C VAL A 82 2.12 9.27 -12.91
N ALA A 83 2.52 10.03 -11.89
CA ALA A 83 1.59 10.74 -11.02
C ALA A 83 0.73 11.76 -11.80
N LEU A 84 1.34 12.53 -12.71
CA LEU A 84 0.62 13.48 -13.58
C LEU A 84 -0.37 12.76 -14.49
N ASN A 85 0.04 11.65 -15.11
CA ASN A 85 -0.84 10.85 -15.98
C ASN A 85 -2.01 10.23 -15.21
N LEU A 86 -1.79 9.77 -13.98
CA LEU A 86 -2.85 9.25 -13.11
C LEU A 86 -3.83 10.36 -12.69
N ALA A 87 -3.32 11.52 -12.28
CA ALA A 87 -4.14 12.67 -11.93
C ALA A 87 -5.01 13.13 -13.11
N SER A 88 -4.43 13.19 -14.33
CA SER A 88 -5.18 13.51 -15.54
C SER A 88 -6.29 12.50 -15.80
N GLN A 89 -6.02 11.20 -15.69
CA GLN A 89 -7.03 10.16 -15.91
C GLN A 89 -8.17 10.24 -14.89
N MET A 90 -7.86 10.53 -13.62
CA MET A 90 -8.87 10.70 -12.58
C MET A 90 -9.74 11.93 -12.85
N SER A 91 -9.15 13.04 -13.29
CA SER A 91 -9.90 14.24 -13.67
C SER A 91 -10.83 14.00 -14.87
N SER A 92 -10.37 13.27 -15.89
CA SER A 92 -11.20 12.92 -17.05
C SER A 92 -12.33 11.95 -16.68
N SER A 93 -12.04 10.92 -15.89
CA SER A 93 -13.03 9.91 -15.49
C SER A 93 -14.15 10.50 -14.61
N GLN A 94 -13.82 11.51 -13.78
CA GLN A 94 -14.82 12.23 -12.99
C GLN A 94 -15.76 13.04 -13.89
N VAL A 95 -15.22 13.72 -14.90
CA VAL A 95 -16.02 14.45 -15.90
C VAL A 95 -16.91 13.51 -16.70
N ASP A 96 -16.40 12.35 -17.10
CA ASP A 96 -17.17 11.35 -17.84
C ASP A 96 -18.32 10.76 -17.00
N SER A 97 -18.07 10.53 -15.71
CA SER A 97 -19.10 10.03 -14.78
C SER A 97 -20.21 11.06 -14.55
N GLU A 98 -19.85 12.34 -14.39
CA GLU A 98 -20.81 13.43 -14.24
C GLU A 98 -21.64 13.63 -15.51
N ALA A 99 -21.02 13.52 -16.69
CA ALA A 99 -21.71 13.56 -17.97
C ALA A 99 -22.70 12.40 -18.14
N GLU A 100 -22.34 11.18 -17.74
CA GLU A 100 -23.25 10.03 -17.79
C GLU A 100 -24.39 10.16 -16.77
N ILE A 101 -24.12 10.70 -15.57
CA ILE A 101 -25.17 11.02 -14.58
C ILE A 101 -26.17 12.03 -15.18
N HIS A 102 -25.70 13.13 -15.76
CA HIS A 102 -26.57 14.12 -16.39
C HIS A 102 -27.38 13.53 -17.56
N ARG A 103 -26.77 12.64 -18.35
CA ARG A 103 -27.46 11.93 -19.42
C ARG A 103 -28.56 11.00 -18.89
N ILE A 104 -28.32 10.31 -17.79
CA ILE A 104 -29.32 9.44 -17.14
C ILE A 104 -30.45 10.29 -16.55
N ILE A 105 -30.14 11.42 -15.88
CA ILE A 105 -31.14 12.37 -15.37
C ILE A 105 -32.02 12.90 -16.50
N ALA A 106 -31.43 13.37 -17.60
CA ALA A 106 -32.19 13.89 -18.74
C ALA A 106 -33.13 12.84 -19.35
N LYS A 107 -32.72 11.57 -19.39
CA LYS A 107 -33.58 10.47 -19.83
C LYS A 107 -34.73 10.20 -18.84
N LEU A 108 -34.47 10.27 -17.54
CA LEU A 108 -35.50 10.13 -16.51
C LEU A 108 -36.54 11.24 -16.61
N ASP A 109 -36.11 12.49 -16.76
CA ASP A 109 -37.02 13.64 -16.94
C ASP A 109 -37.88 13.49 -18.20
N GLN A 110 -37.28 12.99 -19.30
CA GLN A 110 -38.02 12.71 -20.53
C GLN A 110 -39.08 11.61 -20.36
N VAL A 111 -38.81 10.59 -19.53
CA VAL A 111 -39.76 9.49 -19.27
C VAL A 111 -40.85 9.91 -18.29
N LEU A 112 -40.52 10.74 -17.30
CA LEU A 112 -41.45 11.20 -16.26
C LEU A 112 -42.36 12.34 -16.71
N ASN A 113 -41.96 13.11 -17.73
CA ASN A 113 -42.77 14.18 -18.32
C ASN A 113 -43.57 13.73 -19.57
N GLN A 114 -43.68 12.41 -19.82
CA GLN A 114 -44.60 11.79 -20.78
C GLN A 114 -45.88 11.35 -20.08
#